data_AF-A0A8T3PJ44-F1
#
_entry.id   AF-A0A8T3PJ44-F1
#
_cell.length_a   1.000
_cell.length_b   1.000
_cell.length_c   1.000
_cell.angle_alpha   90.00
_cell.angle_beta   90.00
_cell.angle_gamma   90.00
#
_symmetry.space_group_name_H-M   'P 1'
#
loop_
_entity.id
_entity.type
_entity.pdbx_description
1 polymer ?
#
loop_
_entity_poly.entity_id
_entity_poly.type
_entity_poly.pdbx_seq_one_letter_code
_entity_poly.pdbx_strand_id
1 'polypeptide(L)'
;AYRAEARSPGHAAGIWQFIPSTGRHFGLTQSAWYDGRRDVLASTDAALDYLEALHARFDGDWLNAFAAYNCGEGIVERAIARNRRAGRGTDFWRYPRRRAGSSPS
;
A
#
# COMPACT_ATOMS: atom_id res chain seq x y z
N ALA A 1 18.12 10.91 -14.98
CA ALA A 1 17.40 10.57 -16.22
C ALA A 1 15.94 10.28 -15.89
N TYR A 2 15.01 11.03 -16.51
CA TYR A 2 13.56 10.85 -16.45
C TYR A 2 13.16 9.61 -17.27
N ARG A 3 12.37 8.69 -16.69
CA ARG A 3 11.79 7.53 -17.40
C ARG A 3 10.29 7.78 -17.60
N ALA A 4 9.87 7.83 -18.87
CA ALA A 4 8.57 8.29 -19.33
C ALA A 4 7.56 7.14 -19.60
N GLU A 5 7.35 6.23 -18.64
CA GLU A 5 6.41 5.09 -18.81
C GLU A 5 5.63 4.70 -17.54
N ALA A 6 5.29 5.65 -16.66
CA ALA A 6 4.34 5.41 -15.57
C ALA A 6 3.26 6.50 -15.59
N ARG A 7 2.02 6.16 -15.95
CA ARG A 7 0.88 7.09 -15.90
C ARG A 7 0.74 7.63 -14.47
N SER A 8 0.93 8.95 -14.33
CA SER A 8 0.49 9.92 -13.29
C SER A 8 0.47 9.48 -11.81
N PRO A 9 0.82 10.35 -10.85
CA PRO A 9 0.56 10.10 -9.43
C PRO A 9 -0.93 9.73 -9.30
N GLY A 10 -1.22 8.53 -8.80
CA GLY A 10 -2.60 8.13 -8.55
C GLY A 10 -3.19 9.21 -7.65
N HIS A 11 -4.22 9.92 -8.13
CA HIS A 11 -4.80 11.08 -7.44
C HIS A 11 -5.44 10.65 -6.12
N ALA A 12 -4.62 10.40 -5.10
CA ALA A 12 -5.03 10.00 -3.78
C ALA A 12 -5.91 11.09 -3.17
N ALA A 13 -6.95 10.69 -2.44
CA ALA A 13 -7.89 11.63 -1.85
C ALA A 13 -8.29 11.20 -0.44
N GLY A 14 -8.67 12.20 0.35
CA GLY A 14 -9.15 12.03 1.72
C GLY A 14 -8.06 11.69 2.74
N ILE A 15 -8.50 11.49 3.98
CA ILE A 15 -7.61 11.25 5.12
C ILE A 15 -6.81 9.94 4.95
N TRP A 16 -7.43 8.93 4.36
CA TRP A 16 -6.83 7.61 4.12
C TRP A 16 -6.04 7.51 2.81
N GLN A 17 -5.98 8.60 2.02
CA GLN A 17 -5.20 8.70 0.78
C GLN A 17 -5.50 7.60 -0.24
N PHE A 18 -6.78 7.23 -0.38
CA PHE A 18 -7.19 6.23 -1.38
C PHE A 18 -6.94 6.71 -2.81
N ILE A 19 -6.25 5.90 -3.61
CA ILE A 19 -6.28 6.07 -5.07
C ILE A 19 -7.65 5.65 -5.63
N PRO A 20 -8.10 6.20 -6.77
CA PRO A 20 -9.46 5.97 -7.27
C PRO A 20 -9.84 4.50 -7.43
N SER A 21 -8.92 3.68 -7.97
CA SER A 21 -9.15 2.24 -8.19
C SER A 21 -9.33 1.47 -6.89
N THR A 22 -8.42 1.67 -5.92
CA THR A 22 -8.49 1.02 -4.60
C THR A 22 -9.73 1.47 -3.84
N GLY A 23 -10.04 2.77 -3.87
CA GLY A 23 -11.27 3.26 -3.23
C GLY A 23 -12.51 2.57 -3.77
N ARG A 24 -12.67 2.44 -5.10
CA ARG A 24 -13.81 1.70 -5.67
C ARG A 24 -13.81 0.22 -5.31
N HIS A 25 -12.63 -0.40 -5.22
CA HIS A 25 -12.51 -1.81 -4.83
C HIS A 25 -13.04 -2.05 -3.42
N PHE A 26 -12.80 -1.11 -2.50
CA PHE A 26 -13.31 -1.12 -1.13
C PHE A 26 -14.61 -0.31 -0.96
N GLY A 27 -15.45 -0.27 -1.99
CA GLY A 27 -16.83 0.25 -1.87
C GLY A 27 -16.99 1.77 -1.87
N LEU A 28 -15.92 2.55 -2.04
CA LEU A 28 -16.02 4.01 -2.11
C LEU A 28 -16.61 4.45 -3.44
N THR A 29 -17.85 4.93 -3.38
CA THR A 29 -18.56 5.49 -4.52
C THR A 29 -17.84 6.74 -5.03
N GLN A 30 -17.65 6.81 -6.36
CA GLN A 30 -17.00 7.93 -7.02
C GLN A 30 -17.83 8.33 -8.25
N SER A 31 -18.25 9.59 -8.28
CA SER A 31 -19.01 10.22 -9.35
C SER A 31 -18.51 11.66 -9.56
N ALA A 32 -19.07 12.38 -10.54
CA ALA A 32 -18.73 13.78 -10.77
C ALA A 32 -19.06 14.70 -9.58
N TRP A 33 -20.02 14.31 -8.73
CA TRP A 33 -20.57 15.14 -7.65
C TRP A 33 -20.25 14.62 -6.24
N TYR A 34 -19.82 13.37 -6.13
CA TYR A 34 -19.50 12.72 -4.87
C TYR A 34 -18.26 11.85 -4.99
N ASP A 35 -17.31 12.02 -4.07
CA ASP A 35 -16.11 11.22 -3.96
C ASP A 35 -16.00 10.68 -2.54
N GLY A 36 -16.46 9.44 -2.33
CA GLY A 36 -16.48 8.77 -1.02
C GLY A 36 -15.12 8.61 -0.37
N ARG A 37 -14.02 8.83 -1.11
CA ARG A 37 -12.67 8.90 -0.52
C ARG A 37 -12.51 10.09 0.41
N ARG A 38 -13.29 11.16 0.22
CA ARG A 38 -13.26 12.38 1.04
C ARG A 38 -14.27 12.35 2.20
N ASP A 39 -15.20 11.38 2.19
CA ASP A 39 -16.15 11.15 3.27
C ASP A 39 -15.45 10.41 4.41
N VAL A 40 -15.39 11.02 5.60
CA VAL A 40 -14.61 10.48 6.73
C VAL A 40 -15.12 9.12 7.16
N LEU A 41 -16.44 8.92 7.23
CA LEU A 41 -17.01 7.66 7.72
C LEU A 41 -16.81 6.57 6.66
N ALA A 42 -17.26 6.82 5.43
CA ALA A 42 -17.15 5.84 4.35
C ALA A 42 -15.69 5.47 4.06
N SER A 43 -14.79 6.46 4.03
CA SER A 43 -13.36 6.19 3.81
C SER A 43 -12.69 5.47 4.98
N THR A 44 -13.19 5.63 6.21
CA THR A 44 -12.67 4.89 7.37
C THR A 44 -13.10 3.44 7.32
N ASP A 45 -14.37 3.16 7.03
CA ASP A 45 -14.85 1.78 6.88
C ASP A 45 -14.06 1.07 5.77
N ALA A 46 -13.90 1.70 4.60
CA ALA A 46 -13.10 1.15 3.51
C ALA A 46 -11.61 0.95 3.87
N ALA A 47 -11.03 1.82 4.70
CA ALA A 47 -9.65 1.68 5.16
C ALA A 47 -9.48 0.50 6.11
N LEU A 48 -10.45 0.28 7.00
CA LEU A 48 -10.47 -0.87 7.91
C LEU A 48 -10.63 -2.17 7.12
N ASP A 49 -11.59 -2.23 6.20
CA ASP A 49 -11.77 -3.39 5.30
C ASP A 49 -10.49 -3.72 4.52
N TYR A 50 -9.80 -2.70 4.01
CA TYR A 50 -8.54 -2.90 3.31
C TYR A 50 -7.45 -3.43 4.23
N LEU A 51 -7.28 -2.85 5.42
CA LEU A 51 -6.30 -3.32 6.40
C LEU A 51 -6.57 -4.75 6.87
N GLU A 52 -7.84 -5.13 7.06
CA GLU A 52 -8.24 -6.50 7.40
C GLU A 52 -7.93 -7.48 6.26
N ALA A 53 -8.24 -7.11 5.01
CA ALA A 53 -7.90 -7.91 3.84
C ALA A 53 -6.38 -8.13 3.71
N LEU A 54 -5.58 -7.08 3.95
CA LEU A 54 -4.13 -7.17 3.95
C LEU A 54 -3.61 -8.03 5.11
N HIS A 55 -4.17 -7.88 6.31
CA HIS A 55 -3.80 -8.68 7.46
C HIS A 55 -4.05 -10.18 7.22
N ALA A 56 -5.21 -10.52 6.65
CA ALA A 56 -5.51 -11.90 6.24
C ALA A 56 -4.55 -12.40 5.15
N ARG A 57 -4.23 -11.55 4.16
CA ARG A 57 -3.29 -11.87 3.06
C ARG A 57 -1.87 -12.15 3.54
N PHE A 58 -1.42 -11.50 4.61
CA PHE A 58 -0.08 -11.67 5.18
C PHE A 58 -0.06 -12.55 6.42
N ASP A 59 -0.94 -13.56 6.47
CA ASP A 59 -0.96 -14.60 7.51
C ASP A 59 -1.08 -14.04 8.95
N GLY A 60 -1.76 -12.90 9.12
CA GLY A 60 -1.93 -12.24 10.41
C GLY A 60 -0.77 -11.32 10.82
N ASP A 61 0.17 -11.01 9.91
CA ASP A 61 1.27 -10.07 10.19
C ASP A 61 0.84 -8.61 9.90
N TRP A 62 0.47 -7.90 10.96
CA TRP A 62 0.11 -6.48 10.89
C TRP A 62 1.21 -5.58 10.30
N LEU A 63 2.49 -5.87 10.55
CA LEU A 63 3.57 -5.02 10.01
C LEU A 63 3.65 -5.16 8.49
N ASN A 64 3.48 -6.38 7.98
CA ASN A 64 3.40 -6.62 6.54
C ASN A 64 2.13 -6.02 5.93
N ALA A 65 1.00 -6.08 6.63
CA ALA A 65 -0.24 -5.43 6.21
C ALA A 65 -0.06 -3.90 6.08
N PHE A 66 0.51 -3.24 7.10
CA PHE A 66 0.79 -1.79 7.03
C PHE A 66 1.80 -1.44 5.94
N ALA A 67 2.84 -2.26 5.75
CA ALA A 67 3.77 -2.07 4.66
C ALA A 67 3.06 -2.12 3.31
N ALA A 68 2.18 -3.11 3.12
CA ALA A 68 1.42 -3.30 1.90
C ALA A 68 0.39 -2.20 1.66
N TYR A 69 -0.24 -1.68 2.71
CA TYR A 69 -1.13 -0.52 2.60
C TYR A 69 -0.37 0.69 2.02
N ASN A 70 0.85 0.94 2.52
CA ASN A 70 1.62 2.11 2.12
C ASN A 70 2.32 1.97 0.76
N CYS A 71 2.92 0.80 0.47
CA CYS A 71 3.74 0.60 -0.72
C CYS A 71 3.09 -0.29 -1.80
N GLY A 72 1.97 -0.93 -1.48
CA GLY A 72 1.27 -1.89 -2.33
C GLY A 72 1.60 -3.34 -1.98
N GLU A 73 0.56 -4.17 -1.87
CA GLU A 73 0.64 -5.60 -1.54
C GLU A 73 1.61 -6.39 -2.41
N GLY A 74 1.59 -6.16 -3.73
CA GLY A 74 2.48 -6.85 -4.67
C GLY A 74 3.96 -6.49 -4.48
N ILE A 75 4.30 -5.37 -3.84
CA ILE A 75 5.69 -5.06 -3.47
C ILE A 75 6.12 -5.96 -2.31
N VAL A 76 5.27 -6.05 -1.29
CA VAL A 76 5.50 -6.86 -0.07
C VAL A 76 5.56 -8.34 -0.42
N GLU A 77 4.62 -8.86 -1.20
CA GLU A 77 4.62 -10.24 -1.69
C GLU A 77 5.91 -10.60 -2.43
N ARG A 78 6.39 -9.74 -3.32
CA ARG A 78 7.66 -9.93 -4.03
C ARG A 78 8.87 -9.90 -3.10
N ALA A 79 8.82 -9.09 -2.05
CA ALA A 79 9.90 -9.03 -1.06
C ALA A 79 9.92 -10.31 -0.19
N ILE A 80 8.76 -10.78 0.28
CA ILE A 80 8.58 -12.05 0.98
C ILE A 80 9.08 -13.21 0.13
N ALA A 81 8.60 -13.33 -1.12
CA ALA A 81 8.98 -14.41 -2.02
C ALA A 81 10.49 -14.47 -2.27
N ARG A 82 11.14 -13.30 -2.41
CA ARG A 82 12.59 -13.19 -2.56
C ARG A 82 13.34 -13.65 -1.31
N ASN A 83 12.88 -13.23 -0.13
CA ASN A 83 13.51 -13.62 1.13
C ASN A 83 13.36 -15.13 1.39
N ARG A 84 12.19 -15.71 1.12
CA ARG A 84 11.96 -17.17 1.21
C ARG A 84 12.94 -17.94 0.32
N ARG A 85 13.13 -17.52 -0.94
CA ARG A 85 14.10 -18.15 -1.86
C ARG A 85 15.56 -18.03 -1.39
N ALA A 86 15.88 -16.97 -0.65
CA ALA A 86 17.21 -16.73 -0.11
C ALA A 86 17.43 -17.33 1.30
N GLY A 87 16.45 -18.10 1.83
CA GLY A 87 16.52 -18.66 3.19
C GLY A 87 16.53 -17.59 4.30
N ARG A 88 16.01 -16.39 4.01
CA ARG A 88 15.92 -15.27 4.97
C ARG A 88 14.51 -15.19 5.55
N GLY A 89 14.38 -14.62 6.74
CA GLY A 89 13.07 -14.32 7.31
C GLY A 89 12.23 -13.39 6.42
N THR A 90 10.91 -13.42 6.62
CA THR A 90 9.93 -12.69 5.82
C THR A 90 9.23 -11.57 6.58
N ASP A 91 9.72 -11.28 7.79
CA ASP A 91 9.23 -10.18 8.59
C ASP A 91 9.57 -8.83 7.95
N PHE A 92 8.74 -7.84 8.24
CA PHE A 92 8.83 -6.47 7.73
C PHE A 92 10.24 -5.86 7.81
N TRP A 93 11.00 -6.15 8.88
CA TRP A 93 12.32 -5.58 9.12
C TRP A 93 13.40 -6.05 8.16
N ARG A 94 13.13 -7.10 7.39
CA ARG A 94 14.03 -7.65 6.38
C ARG A 94 13.81 -7.06 4.99
N TYR A 95 12.84 -6.16 4.83
CA TYR A 95 12.75 -5.38 3.61
C TYR A 95 13.93 -4.42 3.54
N PRO A 96 14.63 -4.37 2.38
CA PRO A 96 15.75 -3.47 2.23
C PRO A 96 15.24 -2.04 2.49
N ARG A 97 15.66 -1.45 3.62
CA ARG A 97 15.57 -0.02 3.80
C ARG A 97 16.27 0.59 2.60
N ARG A 98 15.58 1.43 1.82
CA ARG A 98 16.27 2.32 0.89
C ARG A 98 17.37 2.96 1.72
N ARG A 99 18.64 2.66 1.40
CA ARG A 99 19.77 3.25 2.11
C ARG A 99 19.57 4.75 2.06
N ALA A 100 19.36 5.37 3.22
CA ALA A 100 19.64 6.79 3.34
C ALA A 100 21.07 6.97 2.82
N GLY A 101 21.24 7.87 1.87
CA GLY A 101 22.52 8.07 1.20
C GLY A 101 23.63 8.16 2.22
N SER A 102 24.57 7.23 2.15
CA SER A 102 25.90 7.44 2.69
C SER A 102 26.53 8.56 1.87
N SER A 103 26.43 9.79 2.37
CA SER A 103 27.30 10.89 1.94
C SER A 103 28.76 10.46 2.23
N PRO A 104 29.66 10.47 1.23
CA PRO A 104 31.08 10.38 1.51
C PRO A 104 31.56 11.72 2.09
N SER A 105 32.39 11.58 3.12
CA SER A 105 33.39 12.51 3.70
C SER A 105 33.32 13.99 3.36
#